data_AF-A0A0F9BNW4-F1
#
_entry.id   AF-A0A0F9BNW4-F1
#
_cell.length_a   1.000
_cell.length_b   1.000
_cell.length_c   1.000
_cell.angle_alpha   90.00
_cell.angle_beta   90.00
_cell.angle_gamma   90.00
#
_symmetry.space_group_name_H-M   'P 1'
#
loop_
_entity.id
_entity.type
_entity.pdbx_description
1 polymer ?
#
loop_
_entity_poly.entity_id
_entity_poly.type
_entity_poly.pdbx_seq_one_letter_code
_entity_poly.pdbx_strand_id
1 'polypeptide(L)' 'MAKLQRQINRKVGDKEYSKYVLVIPESHIKEAEFEEGEILSIFSEKGKVTIKRAEPPEDVLNTLGEMFEDGK' A
#
# COMPACT_ATOMS: atom_id res chain seq x y z
N MET A 1 15.54 7.56 11.47
CA MET A 1 15.86 6.18 11.04
C MET A 1 14.66 5.30 11.35
N ALA A 2 14.04 4.68 10.35
CA ALA A 2 12.90 3.78 10.57
C ALA A 2 13.41 2.39 11.01
N LYS A 3 12.69 1.73 11.92
CA LYS A 3 13.04 0.37 12.40
C LYS A 3 11.86 -0.56 12.15
N LEU A 4 12.14 -1.71 11.55
CA LEU A 4 11.15 -2.79 11.45
C LEU A 4 10.94 -3.40 12.84
N GLN A 5 9.70 -3.42 13.30
CA GLN A 5 9.32 -3.98 14.59
C GLN A 5 8.45 -5.21 14.39
N ARG A 6 8.84 -6.34 14.99
CA ARG A 6 7.96 -7.52 15.07
C ARG A 6 6.93 -7.26 16.18
N GLN A 7 5.66 -7.32 15.83
CA GLN A 7 4.56 -7.30 16.79
C GLN A 7 4.28 -8.72 17.33
N ILE A 8 3.13 -8.91 17.96
CA ILE A 8 2.65 -10.21 18.41
C ILE A 8 2.28 -11.05 17.17
N ASN A 9 2.74 -12.30 17.15
CA ASN A 9 2.38 -13.24 16.11
C ASN A 9 0.91 -13.63 16.25
N ARG A 10 0.18 -13.65 15.14
CA ARG A 10 -1.18 -14.18 15.11
C ARG A 10 -1.11 -15.68 14.86
N LYS A 11 -1.57 -16.49 15.81
CA LYS A 11 -1.72 -17.94 15.61
C LYS A 11 -3.14 -18.25 15.13
N VAL A 12 -3.27 -18.97 14.02
CA VAL A 12 -4.55 -19.44 13.47
C VAL A 12 -4.42 -20.94 13.22
N GLY A 13 -5.07 -21.75 14.06
CA GLY A 13 -4.85 -23.20 14.10
C GLY A 13 -3.38 -23.52 14.40
N ASP A 14 -2.75 -24.25 13.48
CA ASP A 14 -1.33 -24.63 13.57
C ASP A 14 -0.38 -23.67 12.85
N LYS A 15 -0.89 -22.59 12.23
CA LYS A 15 -0.08 -21.62 11.50
C LYS A 15 0.17 -20.36 12.32
N GLU A 16 1.42 -19.92 12.33
CA GLU A 16 1.86 -18.69 12.98
C GLU A 16 2.18 -17.62 11.94
N TYR A 17 1.48 -16.50 12.03
CA TYR A 17 1.64 -15.36 11.14
C TYR A 17 2.40 -14.26 11.87
N SER A 18 3.65 -14.04 11.46
CA SER A 18 4.45 -12.94 12.00
C SER A 18 3.94 -11.61 11.46
N LYS A 19 3.53 -10.72 12.37
CA LYS A 19 3.16 -9.36 12.01
C LYS A 19 4.36 -8.44 12.19
N TYR A 20 4.68 -7.67 11.16
CA TYR A 20 5.71 -6.65 11.20
C TYR A 20 5.08 -5.27 10.99
N VAL A 21 5.62 -4.27 11.70
CA VAL A 21 5.23 -2.86 11.59
C VAL A 21 6.47 -2.03 11.29
N LEU A 22 6.35 -1.12 10.33
CA LEU A 22 7.35 -0.11 10.02
C LEU A 22 6.74 1.26 10.35
N VAL A 23 7.40 2.03 11.21
CA VAL A 23 7.00 3.41 11.50
C VAL A 23 7.72 4.33 10.53
N ILE A 24 6.95 4.96 9.64
CA ILE A 24 7.45 5.96 8.68
C ILE A 24 7.28 7.34 9.32
N PRO A 25 8.34 8.18 9.37
CA PRO A 25 8.21 9.56 9.84
C PRO A 25 7.15 10.35 9.06
N GLU A 26 6.37 11.17 9.77
CA GLU A 26 5.31 12.00 9.17
C GLU A 26 5.82 12.91 8.05
N SER A 27 7.06 13.42 8.18
CA SER A 27 7.69 14.24 7.13
C SER A 27 7.74 13.52 5.78
N HIS A 28 8.04 12.22 5.76
CA HIS A 28 8.10 11.44 4.52
C HIS A 28 6.71 11.10 3.98
N ILE A 29 5.71 10.93 4.84
CA ILE A 29 4.32 10.76 4.41
C ILE A 29 3.82 12.03 3.72
N LYS A 30 4.12 13.20 4.28
CA LYS A 30 3.79 14.50 3.69
C LYS A 30 4.53 14.76 2.39
N GLU A 31 5.83 14.50 2.34
CA GLU A 31 6.65 14.62 1.12
C GLU A 31 6.17 13.68 0.00
N ALA A 32 5.68 12.49 0.36
CA ALA A 32 5.11 11.52 -0.57
C ALA A 32 3.62 11.78 -0.88
N GLU A 33 3.01 12.78 -0.26
CA GLU A 33 1.60 13.14 -0.41
C GLU A 33 0.64 11.96 -0.15
N PHE A 34 1.01 11.04 0.75
CA PHE A 34 0.11 9.94 1.13
C PHE A 34 -0.92 10.39 2.14
N GLU A 35 -2.13 9.86 2.00
CA GLU A 35 -3.24 10.12 2.90
C GLU A 35 -3.65 8.87 3.68
N GLU A 36 -4.27 9.07 4.85
CA GLU A 36 -4.81 7.95 5.63
C GLU A 36 -5.96 7.27 4.86
N GLY A 37 -5.98 5.95 4.87
CA GLY A 37 -7.00 5.16 4.17
C GLY A 37 -6.73 4.92 2.68
N GLU A 38 -5.65 5.49 2.13
CA GLU A 38 -5.23 5.27 0.75
C GLU A 38 -4.84 3.80 0.49
N ILE A 39 -5.22 3.27 -0.68
CA ILE A 39 -4.87 1.92 -1.09
C ILE A 39 -3.44 1.93 -1.64
N LEU A 40 -2.59 1.05 -1.12
CA LEU A 40 -1.17 0.99 -1.45
C LEU A 40 -0.81 -0.36 -2.07
N SER A 41 0.05 -0.33 -3.07
CA SER A 41 0.70 -1.50 -3.65
C SER A 41 2.10 -1.68 -3.06
N ILE A 42 2.43 -2.92 -2.67
CA ILE A 42 3.71 -3.27 -2.05
C ILE A 42 4.46 -4.23 -2.97
N PHE A 43 5.70 -3.90 -3.30
CA PHE A 43 6.59 -4.70 -4.12
C PHE A 43 7.86 -5.03 -3.34
N SER A 44 8.36 -6.26 -3.46
CA SER A 44 9.62 -6.68 -2.86
C SER A 44 10.61 -7.16 -3.91
N GLU A 45 11.80 -6.59 -3.92
CA GLU A 45 12.90 -6.99 -4.80
C GLU A 45 14.21 -6.96 -4.01
N LYS A 46 14.98 -8.06 -4.01
CA LYS A 46 16.35 -8.16 -3.45
C LYS A 46 16.66 -7.25 -2.23
N GLY A 47 16.01 -7.49 -1.10
CA GLY A 47 16.27 -6.76 0.15
C GLY A 47 15.65 -5.36 0.24
N LYS A 48 14.86 -4.96 -0.76
CA LYS A 48 14.12 -3.70 -0.82
C LYS A 48 12.62 -3.97 -0.82
N VAL A 49 11.89 -3.19 -0.02
CA VAL A 49 10.42 -3.10 -0.06
C VAL A 49 10.07 -1.72 -0.58
N THR A 50 9.29 -1.66 -1.66
CA THR A 50 8.80 -0.43 -2.27
C THR A 50 7.30 -0.34 -2.07
N ILE A 51 6.83 0.79 -1.53
CA ILE A 51 5.42 1.09 -1.35
C ILE A 51 5.07 2.19 -2.36
N LYS A 52 3.98 2.00 -3.10
CA LYS A 52 3.44 2.97 -4.07
C LYS A 52 1.94 3.10 -3.88
N ARG A 53 1.35 4.20 -4.38
CA ARG A 53 -0.11 4.26 -4.57
C ARG A 53 -0.54 3.08 -5.43
N ALA A 54 -1.65 2.45 -5.06
CA ALA A 54 -2.24 1.47 -5.95
C ALA A 54 -2.71 2.17 -7.22
N GLU A 55 -2.42 1.58 -8.38
CA GLU A 55 -3.12 1.99 -9.58
C GLU A 55 -4.61 1.64 -9.42
N PRO A 56 -5.52 2.52 -9.87
CA PRO A 56 -6.93 2.18 -9.88
C PRO A 56 -7.11 0.86 -10.65
N PRO A 57 -8.02 -0.01 -10.19
CA PRO A 57 -8.34 -1.24 -10.91
C PRO A 57 -8.70 -0.93 -12.38
N GLU A 58 -8.28 -1.81 -13.31
CA GLU A 58 -8.50 -1.60 -14.75
C GLU A 58 -9.99 -1.37 -15.09
N ASP A 59 -10.90 -1.99 -14.33
CA ASP A 59 -12.35 -1.79 -14.43
C ASP A 59 -12.77 -0.34 -14.16
N VAL A 60 -12.14 0.35 -13.21
CA VAL A 60 -12.41 1.77 -12.92
C VAL A 60 -11.90 2.66 -14.04
N LEU A 61 -10.73 2.35 -14.61
CA LEU A 61 -10.17 3.09 -15.74
C LEU A 61 -11.05 2.98 -16.99
N ASN A 62 -11.61 1.80 -17.26
CA ASN A 62 -12.49 1.57 -18.39
C ASN A 62 -13.81 2.35 -18.24
N THR A 63 -14.45 2.31 -17.06
CA THR A 63 -15.67 3.10 -16.81
C THR A 63 -15.43 4.60 -16.93
N LEU A 64 -14.29 5.10 -16.43
CA LEU A 64 -13.94 6.51 -16.60
C LEU A 64 -13.72 6.88 -18.07
N GLY A 65 -13.07 6.00 -18.85
CA GLY A 65 -12.90 6.19 -20.29
C GLY A 65 -14.22 6.35 -21.03
N GLU A 66 -15.18 5.46 -20.78
CA GLU A 66 -16.53 5.52 -21.37
C GLU A 66 -17.27 6.82 -21.02
N MET A 67 -17.17 7.28 -19.77
CA MET A 67 -17.80 8.53 -19.31
C MET A 67 -17.27 9.80 -19.99
N PHE A 68 -16.01 9.81 -20.45
CA PHE A 68 -15.42 10.96 -21.15
C PHE A 68 -15.59 10.89 -22.68
N GLU A 69 -15.91 9.72 -23.24
CA GLU A 69 -16.20 9.55 -24.67
C GLU A 69 -17.66 9.91 -25.01
N ASP A 70 -18.62 9.62 -24.12
CA ASP A 70 -20.04 9.97 -24.30
C ASP A 70 -20.35 11.48 -24.16
N GLY A 71 -19.34 12.29 -23.81
CA GLY A 71 -19.45 13.74 -23.65
C GLY A 71 -19.01 14.57 -24.86
N LYS A 72 -18.72 13.96 -26.02
CA LYS A 72 -18.28 14.65 -27.26
C LYS A 72 -19.30 14.62 -28.38
#